data_AF-A0A3N7HM81-F1
#
_entry.id   AF-A0A3N7HM81-F1
#
_cell.length_a   1.000
_cell.length_b   1.000
_cell.length_c   1.000
_cell.angle_alpha   90.00
_cell.angle_beta   90.00
_cell.angle_gamma   90.00
#
_symmetry.space_group_name_H-M   'P 1'
#
loop_
_entity.id
_entity.type
_entity.pdbx_description
1 polymer ?
#
loop_
_entity_poly.entity_id
_entity_poly.type
_entity_poly.pdbx_seq_one_letter_code
_entity_poly.pdbx_strand_id
1 'polypeptide(L)'
;MLSTSSATQIQADVFDGYVCYGYVIVQTLIVDIEPDEHVKRAMNDINAAARLRVPANEKAEAEKILQIKRAGGEAEAKYLSGLGIARQRQAIVDGLRESVLGFSENVPGTTAKDVMDMVLVTQYFDTMKKIGAASKSSAIFFPHGPGDIRDVATQIQDGLLQASSHQ
;
A
#
# COMPACT_ATOMS: atom_id res chain seq x y z
N MET A 1 41.55 6.74 -26.43
CA MET A 1 42.02 8.14 -26.30
C MET A 1 43.40 8.25 -25.67
N LEU A 2 43.69 7.56 -24.55
CA LEU A 2 45.03 7.61 -23.92
C LEU A 2 46.15 7.07 -24.84
N SER A 3 45.97 5.89 -25.45
CA SER A 3 47.00 5.27 -26.32
C SER A 3 47.33 6.08 -27.57
N THR A 4 46.34 6.73 -28.21
CA THR A 4 46.55 7.52 -29.42
C THR A 4 47.30 8.82 -29.15
N SER A 5 47.02 9.47 -28.00
CA SER A 5 47.73 10.68 -27.61
C SER A 5 49.19 10.40 -27.24
N SER A 6 49.43 9.31 -26.49
CA SER A 6 50.79 8.91 -26.11
C SER A 6 51.61 8.46 -27.31
N ALA A 7 51.00 7.78 -28.29
CA ALA A 7 51.67 7.38 -29.53
C ALA A 7 52.17 8.60 -30.32
N THR A 8 51.34 9.62 -30.51
CA THR A 8 51.73 10.84 -31.23
C THR A 8 52.86 11.59 -30.52
N GLN A 9 52.84 11.63 -29.18
CA GLN A 9 53.88 12.27 -28.38
C GLN A 9 55.24 11.56 -28.57
N ILE A 10 55.25 10.23 -28.47
CA ILE A 10 56.46 9.41 -28.64
C ILE A 10 56.98 9.49 -30.08
N GLN A 11 56.09 9.58 -31.08
CA GLN A 11 56.49 9.79 -32.48
C GLN A 11 57.28 11.09 -32.66
N ALA A 12 56.81 12.18 -32.07
CA ALA A 12 57.48 13.47 -32.18
C ALA A 12 58.88 13.46 -31.54
N ASP A 13 59.00 12.91 -30.33
CA ASP A 13 60.26 12.85 -29.59
C ASP A 13 61.31 11.97 -30.30
N VAL A 14 60.89 10.82 -30.84
CA VAL A 14 61.79 9.93 -31.56
C VAL A 14 62.10 10.48 -32.96
N PHE A 15 61.20 11.21 -33.61
CA PHE A 15 61.49 11.80 -34.91
C PHE A 15 62.65 12.81 -34.83
N ASP A 16 62.63 13.72 -33.86
CA ASP A 16 63.63 14.80 -33.71
C ASP A 16 65.05 14.26 -33.47
N GLY A 17 65.19 13.18 -32.68
CA GLY A 17 66.49 12.58 -32.38
C GLY A 17 67.17 11.83 -33.54
N TYR A 18 66.43 11.44 -34.58
CA TYR A 18 66.94 10.61 -35.68
C TYR A 18 67.04 11.34 -37.02
N VAL A 19 66.46 12.54 -37.15
CA VAL A 19 66.60 13.39 -38.35
C VAL A 19 68.07 13.71 -38.64
N CYS A 20 68.88 13.94 -37.60
CA CYS A 20 70.32 14.23 -37.74
C CYS A 20 71.15 13.06 -38.30
N TYR A 21 70.60 11.84 -38.30
CA TYR A 21 71.24 10.65 -38.85
C TYR A 21 70.70 10.26 -40.24
N GLY A 22 69.83 11.08 -40.84
CA GLY A 22 69.31 10.87 -42.20
C GLY A 22 68.22 9.79 -42.31
N TYR A 23 67.63 9.35 -41.20
CA TYR A 23 66.52 8.39 -41.19
C TYR A 23 65.18 9.10 -41.14
N VAL A 24 64.20 8.61 -41.92
CA VAL A 24 62.81 9.09 -41.90
C VAL A 24 61.94 8.01 -41.27
N ILE A 25 61.42 8.26 -40.08
CA ILE A 25 60.51 7.36 -39.38
C ILE A 25 59.09 7.59 -39.89
N VAL A 26 58.49 6.60 -40.54
CA VAL A 26 57.17 6.69 -41.16
C VAL A 26 56.03 6.49 -40.16
N GLN A 27 56.22 5.57 -39.20
CA GLN A 27 55.23 5.28 -38.16
C GLN A 27 55.93 4.59 -36.97
N THR A 28 55.57 4.96 -35.75
CA THR A 28 55.88 4.12 -34.57
C THR A 28 54.62 3.41 -34.11
N LEU A 29 54.75 2.10 -33.86
CA LEU A 29 53.67 1.27 -33.31
C LEU A 29 53.99 1.01 -31.84
N ILE A 30 53.04 1.29 -30.96
CA ILE A 30 53.09 0.82 -29.59
C ILE A 30 52.65 -0.64 -29.61
N VAL A 31 53.57 -1.54 -29.25
CA VAL A 31 53.34 -2.99 -29.34
C VAL A 31 52.59 -3.51 -28.10
N ASP A 32 52.96 -3.05 -26.91
CA ASP A 32 52.27 -3.42 -25.67
C ASP A 32 52.43 -2.33 -24.59
N ILE A 33 51.39 -2.11 -23.80
CA ILE A 33 51.43 -1.29 -22.58
C ILE A 33 50.85 -2.16 -21.47
N GLU A 34 51.73 -2.68 -20.63
CA GLU A 34 51.32 -3.42 -19.45
C GLU A 34 51.37 -2.52 -18.21
N PRO A 35 50.22 -2.03 -17.72
CA PRO A 35 50.19 -1.40 -16.41
C PRO A 35 50.45 -2.43 -15.31
N ASP A 36 50.96 -1.93 -14.18
CA ASP A 36 51.17 -2.72 -12.97
C ASP A 36 49.90 -3.49 -12.58
N GLU A 37 50.09 -4.71 -12.07
CA GLU A 37 48.99 -5.62 -11.73
C GLU A 37 48.02 -5.01 -10.70
N HIS A 38 48.53 -4.22 -9.75
CA HIS A 38 47.69 -3.52 -8.79
C HIS A 38 46.83 -2.44 -9.46
N VAL A 39 47.37 -1.72 -10.44
CA VAL A 39 46.63 -0.70 -11.19
C VAL A 39 45.58 -1.36 -12.09
N LYS A 40 45.91 -2.48 -12.75
CA LYS A 40 44.94 -3.27 -13.55
C LYS A 40 43.74 -3.70 -12.71
N ARG A 41 43.99 -4.25 -11.51
CA ARG A 41 42.93 -4.71 -10.61
C ARG A 41 42.07 -3.55 -10.10
N ALA A 42 42.71 -2.50 -9.56
CA ALA A 42 41.99 -1.32 -9.06
C ALA A 42 41.13 -0.64 -10.14
N MET A 43 41.65 -0.54 -11.37
CA MET A 43 40.93 0.06 -12.48
C MET A 43 39.76 -0.81 -12.95
N ASN A 44 39.91 -2.15 -12.90
CA ASN A 44 38.80 -3.06 -13.19
C ASN A 44 37.71 -2.98 -12.12
N ASP A 45 38.09 -2.94 -10.85
CA ASP A 45 37.14 -2.84 -9.74
C ASP A 45 36.34 -1.53 -9.78
N ILE A 46 36.99 -0.41 -10.07
CA ILE A 46 36.33 0.90 -10.25
C ILE A 46 35.31 0.84 -11.41
N ASN A 47 35.71 0.24 -12.53
CA ASN A 47 34.84 0.13 -13.70
C ASN A 47 33.67 -0.83 -13.46
N ALA A 48 33.91 -1.95 -12.77
CA ALA A 48 32.88 -2.90 -12.37
C ALA A 48 31.89 -2.24 -11.41
N ALA A 49 32.37 -1.54 -10.37
CA ALA A 49 31.53 -0.81 -9.43
C ALA A 49 30.72 0.29 -10.11
N ALA A 50 31.33 1.08 -11.01
CA ALA A 50 30.63 2.11 -11.77
C ALA A 50 29.54 1.53 -12.68
N ARG A 51 29.82 0.41 -13.36
CA ARG A 51 28.85 -0.32 -14.19
C ARG A 51 27.71 -0.92 -13.36
N LEU A 52 27.96 -1.37 -12.13
CA LEU A 52 26.94 -1.91 -11.24
C LEU A 52 26.09 -0.83 -10.57
N ARG A 53 26.66 0.36 -10.32
CA ARG A 53 25.97 1.46 -9.64
C ARG A 53 24.79 2.00 -10.44
N VAL A 54 24.92 2.10 -11.76
CA VAL A 54 23.84 2.64 -12.63
C VAL A 54 22.59 1.74 -12.58
N PRO A 55 22.67 0.42 -12.88
CA PRO A 55 21.53 -0.49 -12.74
C PRO A 55 21.00 -0.59 -11.30
N ALA A 56 21.86 -0.51 -10.28
CA ALA A 56 21.43 -0.56 -8.89
C ALA A 56 20.57 0.64 -8.51
N ASN A 57 20.98 1.85 -8.92
CA ASN A 57 20.22 3.06 -8.69
C ASN A 57 18.89 3.05 -9.44
N GLU A 58 18.89 2.64 -10.72
CA GLU A 58 17.64 2.51 -11.50
C GLU A 58 16.67 1.49 -10.88
N LYS A 59 17.18 0.35 -10.40
CA LYS A 59 16.37 -0.64 -9.69
C LYS A 59 15.81 -0.08 -8.38
N ALA A 60 16.61 0.62 -7.60
CA ALA A 60 16.17 1.21 -6.33
C ALA A 60 15.10 2.29 -6.55
N GLU A 61 15.23 3.11 -7.60
CA GLU A 61 14.20 4.08 -7.98
C GLU A 61 12.91 3.41 -8.45
N ALA A 62 13.01 2.36 -9.26
CA ALA A 62 11.85 1.58 -9.69
C ALA A 62 11.11 0.95 -8.51
N GLU A 63 11.84 0.38 -7.55
CA GLU A 63 11.26 -0.22 -6.34
C GLU A 63 10.58 0.83 -5.46
N LYS A 64 11.19 2.01 -5.29
CA LYS A 64 10.59 3.14 -4.59
C LYS A 64 9.27 3.56 -5.23
N ILE A 65 9.23 3.69 -6.56
CA ILE A 65 8.01 4.05 -7.29
C ILE A 65 6.93 3.00 -7.09
N LEU A 66 7.28 1.72 -7.17
CA LEU A 66 6.36 0.60 -6.98
C LEU A 66 5.77 0.62 -5.55
N GLN A 67 6.61 0.85 -4.54
CA GLN A 67 6.18 0.92 -3.14
C GLN A 67 5.25 2.12 -2.89
N ILE A 68 5.57 3.30 -3.41
CA ILE A 68 4.71 4.49 -3.27
C ILE A 68 3.36 4.27 -3.97
N LYS A 69 3.36 3.72 -5.19
CA LYS A 69 2.12 3.43 -5.92
C LYS A 69 1.25 2.41 -5.19
N ARG A 70 1.88 1.36 -4.65
CA ARG A 70 1.19 0.36 -3.85
C ARG A 70 0.58 0.98 -2.59
N ALA A 71 1.35 1.77 -1.84
CA ALA A 71 0.85 2.45 -0.65
C ALA A 71 -0.29 3.43 -0.97
N GLY A 72 -0.18 4.18 -2.08
CA GLY A 72 -1.23 5.06 -2.56
C GLY A 72 -2.51 4.31 -2.91
N GLY A 73 -2.40 3.20 -3.65
CA GLY A 73 -3.54 2.35 -3.98
C GLY A 73 -4.18 1.69 -2.76
N GLU A 74 -3.40 1.25 -1.79
CA GLU A 74 -3.92 0.69 -0.52
C GLU A 74 -4.66 1.76 0.32
N ALA A 75 -4.16 3.00 0.35
CA ALA A 75 -4.81 4.11 1.02
C ALA A 75 -6.14 4.50 0.33
N GLU A 76 -6.12 4.61 -1.00
CA GLU A 76 -7.31 4.92 -1.79
C GLU A 76 -8.37 3.81 -1.71
N ALA A 77 -7.96 2.55 -1.73
CA ALA A 77 -8.87 1.41 -1.54
C ALA A 77 -9.57 1.46 -0.17
N LYS A 78 -8.82 1.74 0.91
CA LYS A 78 -9.40 1.91 2.25
C LYS A 78 -10.36 3.10 2.32
N TYR A 79 -10.01 4.21 1.68
CA TYR A 79 -10.85 5.40 1.62
C TYR A 79 -12.17 5.10 0.90
N LEU A 80 -12.12 4.49 -0.29
CA LEU A 80 -13.30 4.11 -1.07
C LEU A 80 -14.15 3.07 -0.33
N SER A 81 -13.52 2.10 0.35
CA SER A 81 -14.24 1.14 1.19
C SER A 81 -14.96 1.83 2.35
N GLY A 82 -14.32 2.78 3.03
CA GLY A 82 -14.94 3.57 4.10
C GLY A 82 -16.13 4.39 3.59
N LEU A 83 -15.96 5.03 2.44
CA LEU A 83 -17.03 5.77 1.77
C LEU A 83 -18.21 4.87 1.38
N GLY A 84 -17.93 3.67 0.86
CA GLY A 84 -18.93 2.67 0.53
C GLY A 84 -19.74 2.24 1.75
N ILE A 85 -19.08 1.94 2.87
CA ILE A 85 -19.74 1.59 4.14
C ILE A 85 -20.60 2.75 4.65
N ALA A 86 -20.08 3.98 4.61
CA ALA A 86 -20.84 5.15 5.04
C ALA A 86 -22.10 5.36 4.19
N ARG A 87 -21.99 5.26 2.86
CA ARG A 87 -23.14 5.33 1.94
C ARG A 87 -24.13 4.20 2.15
N GLN A 88 -23.65 2.98 2.39
CA GLN A 88 -24.50 1.84 2.71
C GLN A 88 -25.27 2.08 4.01
N ARG A 89 -24.61 2.58 5.07
CA ARG A 89 -25.27 2.92 6.33
C ARG A 89 -26.33 3.99 6.14
N GLN A 90 -26.04 5.03 5.35
CA GLN A 90 -27.02 6.07 5.03
C GLN A 90 -28.25 5.48 4.34
N ALA A 91 -28.06 4.66 3.30
CA ALA A 91 -29.16 4.01 2.59
C ALA A 91 -30.00 3.08 3.50
N ILE A 92 -29.36 2.40 4.46
CA ILE A 92 -30.07 1.57 5.45
C ILE A 92 -30.94 2.44 6.37
N VAL A 93 -30.40 3.55 6.89
CA VAL A 93 -31.14 4.46 7.78
C VAL A 93 -32.32 5.11 7.05
N ASP A 94 -32.10 5.56 5.81
CA ASP A 94 -33.13 6.18 5.00
C ASP A 94 -34.24 5.17 4.66
N GLY A 95 -33.88 3.94 4.28
CA GLY A 95 -34.86 2.88 4.01
C GLY A 95 -35.64 2.44 5.26
N LEU A 96 -35.00 2.38 6.43
CA LEU A 96 -35.69 2.08 7.68
C LEU A 96 -36.66 3.20 8.06
N ARG A 97 -36.26 4.46 7.88
CA ARG A 97 -37.13 5.63 8.12
C ARG A 97 -38.38 5.58 7.22
N GLU A 98 -38.19 5.32 5.93
CA GLU A 98 -39.30 5.16 4.98
C GLU A 98 -40.22 4.00 5.39
N SER A 99 -39.65 2.86 5.80
CA SER A 99 -40.41 1.69 6.26
C SER A 99 -41.26 2.01 7.50
N VAL A 100 -40.70 2.74 8.48
CA VAL A 100 -41.43 3.12 9.71
C VAL A 100 -42.57 4.10 9.40
N LEU A 101 -42.32 5.09 8.53
CA LEU A 101 -43.36 6.04 8.11
C LEU A 101 -44.48 5.34 7.34
N GLY A 102 -44.13 4.50 6.36
CA GLY A 102 -45.10 3.76 5.57
C GLY A 102 -45.96 2.80 6.40
N PHE A 103 -45.39 2.16 7.42
CA PHE A 103 -46.17 1.28 8.31
C PHE A 103 -47.11 2.07 9.23
N SER A 104 -46.65 3.23 9.73
CA SER A 104 -47.46 4.11 10.58
C SER A 104 -48.64 4.73 9.84
N GLU A 105 -48.52 5.00 8.54
CA GLU A 105 -49.61 5.57 7.72
C GLU A 105 -50.64 4.52 7.28
N ASN A 106 -50.21 3.28 7.01
CA ASN A 106 -51.07 2.24 6.47
C ASN A 106 -51.81 1.41 7.53
N VAL A 107 -51.36 1.42 8.79
CA VAL A 107 -51.98 0.66 9.88
C VAL A 107 -52.56 1.63 10.92
N PRO A 108 -53.90 1.77 11.01
CA PRO A 108 -54.51 2.69 11.96
C PRO A 108 -54.29 2.21 13.40
N GLY A 109 -53.77 3.11 14.24
CA GLY A 109 -53.56 2.90 15.68
C GLY A 109 -52.15 2.49 16.11
N THR A 110 -51.23 2.27 15.17
CA THR A 110 -49.80 2.00 15.49
C THR A 110 -48.98 3.27 15.49
N THR A 111 -48.11 3.41 16.49
CA THR A 111 -47.13 4.50 16.56
C THR A 111 -45.78 4.05 16.00
N ALA A 112 -44.94 5.00 15.60
CA ALA A 112 -43.56 4.71 15.17
C ALA A 112 -42.75 3.94 16.24
N LYS A 113 -43.10 4.10 17.53
CA LYS A 113 -42.50 3.37 18.64
C LYS A 113 -42.86 1.88 18.60
N ASP A 114 -44.11 1.55 18.33
CA ASP A 114 -44.58 0.16 18.26
C ASP A 114 -43.93 -0.60 17.09
N VAL A 115 -43.70 0.09 15.96
CA VAL A 115 -42.99 -0.46 14.81
C VAL A 115 -41.52 -0.72 15.15
N MET A 116 -40.85 0.21 15.84
CA MET A 116 -39.47 0.00 16.30
C MET A 116 -39.35 -1.15 17.30
N ASP A 117 -40.29 -1.28 18.23
CA ASP A 117 -40.32 -2.37 19.22
C ASP A 117 -40.48 -3.74 18.52
N MET A 118 -41.33 -3.84 17.49
CA MET A 118 -41.48 -5.04 16.66
C MET A 118 -40.21 -5.38 15.86
N VAL A 119 -39.53 -4.38 15.30
CA VAL A 119 -38.25 -4.55 14.59
C VAL A 119 -37.17 -5.06 15.54
N LEU A 120 -37.12 -4.55 16.78
CA LEU A 120 -36.16 -4.95 17.80
C LEU A 120 -36.33 -6.43 18.18
N VAL A 121 -37.59 -6.87 18.36
CA VAL A 121 -37.92 -8.28 18.63
C VAL A 121 -37.51 -9.18 17.46
N THR A 122 -37.76 -8.75 16.22
CA THR A 122 -37.34 -9.49 15.02
C THR A 122 -35.81 -9.60 14.95
N GLN A 123 -35.10 -8.51 15.23
CA GLN A 123 -33.64 -8.48 15.22
C GLN A 123 -33.05 -9.38 16.32
N TYR A 124 -33.69 -9.46 17.48
CA TYR A 124 -33.35 -10.37 18.57
C TYR A 124 -33.48 -11.85 18.14
N PHE A 125 -34.56 -12.22 17.45
CA PHE A 125 -34.70 -13.58 16.92
C PHE A 125 -33.71 -13.88 15.78
N ASP A 126 -33.43 -12.92 14.91
CA ASP A 126 -32.46 -13.08 13.83
C ASP A 126 -31.02 -13.23 14.35
N THR A 127 -30.64 -12.49 15.41
CA THR A 127 -29.33 -12.67 16.05
C THR A 127 -29.26 -14.02 16.73
N MET A 128 -30.30 -14.45 17.46
CA MET A 128 -30.37 -15.80 18.02
C MET A 128 -30.26 -16.88 16.93
N LYS A 129 -30.94 -16.72 15.80
CA LYS A 129 -30.87 -17.65 14.66
C LYS A 129 -29.47 -17.70 14.05
N LYS A 130 -28.82 -16.55 13.83
CA LYS A 130 -27.45 -16.48 13.30
C LYS A 130 -26.44 -17.11 14.26
N ILE A 131 -26.57 -16.85 15.56
CA ILE A 131 -25.72 -17.44 16.59
C ILE A 131 -25.96 -18.96 16.62
N GLY A 132 -27.21 -19.42 16.61
CA GLY A 132 -27.56 -20.84 16.59
C GLY A 132 -27.11 -21.57 15.31
N ALA A 133 -27.11 -20.90 14.16
CA ALA A 133 -26.64 -21.46 12.90
C ALA A 133 -25.10 -21.47 12.77
N ALA A 134 -24.42 -20.50 13.39
CA ALA A 134 -22.96 -20.38 13.33
C ALA A 134 -22.21 -21.18 14.41
N SER A 135 -22.90 -21.64 15.48
CA SER A 135 -22.22 -22.21 16.64
C SER A 135 -22.09 -23.74 16.62
N LYS A 136 -20.85 -24.17 16.84
CA LYS A 136 -20.45 -25.40 17.55
C LYS A 136 -20.60 -25.26 19.09
N SER A 137 -21.13 -24.14 19.59
CA SER A 137 -21.37 -23.90 21.01
C SER A 137 -22.74 -24.44 21.43
N SER A 138 -22.76 -25.42 22.34
CA SER A 138 -23.94 -26.20 22.71
C SER A 138 -24.83 -25.57 23.79
N ALA A 139 -24.46 -24.42 24.35
CA ALA A 139 -25.26 -23.74 25.38
C ALA A 139 -25.03 -22.22 25.35
N ILE A 140 -26.11 -21.46 25.17
CA ILE A 140 -26.13 -20.00 25.27
C ILE A 140 -27.13 -19.67 26.37
N PHE A 141 -26.65 -19.10 27.48
CA PHE A 141 -27.50 -18.70 28.60
C PHE A 141 -28.11 -17.33 28.31
N PHE A 142 -29.42 -17.30 28.07
CA PHE A 142 -30.17 -16.06 27.94
C PHE A 142 -30.89 -15.76 29.26
N PRO A 143 -30.78 -14.55 29.81
CA PRO A 143 -31.77 -14.08 30.79
C PRO A 143 -33.12 -14.01 30.06
N HIS A 144 -34.10 -14.77 30.53
CA HIS A 144 -35.42 -14.91 29.90
C HIS A 144 -36.53 -14.62 30.91
N GLY A 145 -36.75 -13.34 31.16
CA GLY A 145 -37.97 -12.78 31.72
C GLY A 145 -38.70 -11.91 30.68
N PRO A 146 -40.04 -11.81 30.70
CA PRO A 146 -40.79 -10.90 29.82
C PRO A 146 -40.40 -9.42 29.98
N GLY A 147 -39.76 -9.06 31.10
CA GLY A 147 -39.19 -7.72 31.35
C GLY A 147 -37.78 -7.53 30.78
N ASP A 148 -37.03 -8.61 30.59
CA ASP A 148 -35.59 -8.54 30.27
C ASP A 148 -35.34 -7.94 28.88
N ILE A 149 -36.25 -8.12 27.90
CA ILE A 149 -36.10 -7.50 26.57
C ILE A 149 -36.20 -5.97 26.67
N ARG A 150 -37.08 -5.47 27.56
CA ARG A 150 -37.27 -4.04 27.78
C ARG A 150 -36.07 -3.45 28.54
N ASP A 151 -35.54 -4.22 29.50
CA ASP A 151 -34.35 -3.86 30.27
C ASP A 151 -33.06 -3.92 29.42
N VAL A 152 -32.96 -4.87 28.49
CA VAL A 152 -31.86 -4.93 27.51
C VAL A 152 -31.94 -3.74 26.55
N ALA A 153 -33.14 -3.37 26.09
CA ALA A 153 -33.33 -2.21 25.21
C ALA A 153 -32.90 -0.90 25.89
N THR A 154 -33.29 -0.69 27.15
CA THR A 154 -32.88 0.49 27.94
C THR A 154 -31.38 0.49 28.22
N GLN A 155 -30.79 -0.64 28.61
CA GLN A 155 -29.34 -0.74 28.83
C GLN A 155 -28.52 -0.46 27.56
N ILE A 156 -28.98 -0.90 26.38
CA ILE A 156 -28.31 -0.59 25.11
C ILE A 156 -28.40 0.91 24.80
N GLN A 157 -29.56 1.54 25.03
CA GLN A 157 -29.74 2.99 24.85
C GLN A 157 -28.84 3.80 25.78
N ASP A 158 -28.83 3.45 27.07
CA ASP A 158 -28.04 4.13 28.09
C ASP A 158 -26.54 3.95 27.84
N GLY A 159 -26.10 2.75 27.44
CA GLY A 159 -24.71 2.47 27.08
C GLY A 159 -24.24 3.27 25.86
N LEU A 160 -25.09 3.43 24.84
CA LEU A 160 -24.78 4.26 23.67
C LEU A 160 -24.70 5.75 24.02
N LEU A 161 -25.63 6.26 24.84
CA LEU A 161 -25.65 7.65 25.29
C LEU A 161 -24.42 7.98 26.15
N GLN A 162 -24.04 7.07 27.05
CA GLN A 162 -22.87 7.21 27.91
C GLN A 162 -21.56 7.16 27.11
N ALA A 163 -21.47 6.31 26.07
CA ALA A 163 -20.32 6.27 25.17
C ALA A 163 -20.14 7.57 24.37
N SER A 164 -21.23 8.22 23.95
CA SER A 164 -21.17 9.55 23.31
C SER A 164 -20.84 10.70 24.26
N SER A 165 -20.95 10.51 25.57
CA SER A 165 -20.58 11.53 26.59
C SER A 165 -19.10 11.47 27.02
N HIS A 166 -18.35 10.48 26.55
CA HIS A 166 -16.93 10.25 26.86
C HIS A 166 -15.99 10.41 25.66
N GLN A 167 -16.38 11.20 24.66
CA GLN A 167 -15.48 11.75 23.64
C GLN A 167 -15.24 13.24 23.84
#